data_AF-A0A925E0W0-F1
#
_entry.id   AF-A0A925E0W0-F1
#
_cell.length_a   1.000
_cell.length_b   1.000
_cell.length_c   1.000
_cell.angle_alpha   90.00
_cell.angle_beta   90.00
_cell.angle_gamma   90.00
#
_symmetry.space_group_name_H-M   'P 1'
#
loop_
_entity.id
_entity.type
_entity.pdbx_description
1 polymer ?
#
loop_
_entity_poly.entity_id
_entity_poly.type
_entity_poly.pdbx_seq_one_letter_code
_entity_poly.pdbx_strand_id
1 'polypeptide(L)'
;MFSYLNLRFVLVIFAGSLFIYSCKDCSKKVPCPAYEDAILDAWFPYSDQQQLVFKSNSNSFDTFNLNLTELTDAYEYTTGVYGGGNGGCNATKSFSATKKDSLNYPAFRISLNKGTDLYSTAPVRNTGFSFYKKFFSGQNLGEGGFSNFSVLTEYNIIPQTFTNYSLNGILYPIVQSASTDTSLDNSAGVYKIIYAKNYGIIAYESNPGAVLWIKQ
;
A
#
# COMPACT_ATOMS: atom_id res chain seq x y z
N MET A 1 -86.92 -15.55 16.31
CA MET A 1 -87.05 -15.24 14.87
C MET A 1 -85.67 -15.44 14.26
N PHE A 2 -85.60 -16.34 13.29
CA PHE A 2 -84.41 -17.01 12.75
C PHE A 2 -83.72 -16.20 11.63
N SER A 3 -82.43 -16.49 11.44
CA SER A 3 -81.62 -16.42 10.20
C SER A 3 -81.25 -15.01 9.68
N TYR A 4 -80.05 -14.71 9.17
CA TYR A 4 -79.05 -15.46 8.36
C TYR A 4 -77.65 -14.86 8.65
N LEU A 5 -76.59 -15.63 8.94
CA LEU A 5 -75.64 -16.27 8.00
C LEU A 5 -75.27 -15.43 6.78
N ASN A 6 -74.04 -14.90 6.71
CA ASN A 6 -73.26 -14.87 5.46
C ASN A 6 -71.76 -14.62 5.72
N LEU A 7 -71.08 -15.75 5.81
CA LEU A 7 -69.64 -15.94 5.66
C LEU A 7 -69.25 -15.65 4.19
N ARG A 8 -68.50 -14.59 3.94
CA ARG A 8 -67.70 -14.37 2.71
C ARG A 8 -66.43 -13.63 3.16
N PHE A 9 -65.32 -14.28 3.48
CA PHE A 9 -64.37 -14.93 2.57
C PHE A 9 -64.27 -14.24 1.21
N VAL A 10 -63.58 -13.10 1.19
CA VAL A 10 -62.72 -12.66 0.09
C VAL A 10 -61.54 -11.95 0.79
N LEU A 11 -60.58 -12.69 1.36
CA LEU A 11 -59.27 -12.89 0.74
C LEU A 11 -58.98 -11.80 -0.31
N VAL A 12 -58.81 -10.55 0.13
CA VAL A 12 -58.19 -9.51 -0.70
C VAL A 12 -56.76 -9.97 -0.89
N ILE A 13 -56.59 -10.59 -2.04
CA ILE A 13 -55.41 -11.22 -2.56
C ILE A 13 -54.22 -10.30 -2.31
N PHE A 14 -53.26 -10.87 -1.60
CA PHE A 14 -51.81 -10.72 -1.66
C PHE A 14 -51.30 -10.57 -3.11
N ALA A 15 -51.76 -9.55 -3.84
CA ALA A 15 -51.41 -9.22 -5.22
C ALA A 15 -50.99 -7.74 -5.32
N GLY A 16 -50.48 -7.17 -4.23
CA GLY A 16 -49.45 -6.16 -4.32
C GLY A 16 -48.17 -6.84 -4.78
N SER A 17 -48.19 -7.25 -6.05
CA SER A 17 -47.07 -7.65 -6.90
C SER A 17 -45.72 -7.42 -6.23
N LEU A 18 -45.21 -8.52 -5.65
CA LEU A 18 -43.85 -8.99 -5.78
C LEU A 18 -43.34 -8.70 -7.21
N PHE A 19 -43.06 -7.43 -7.52
CA PHE A 19 -42.01 -7.06 -8.47
C PHE A 19 -40.70 -7.41 -7.78
N ILE A 20 -40.48 -8.72 -7.57
CA ILE A 20 -39.14 -9.26 -7.50
C ILE A 20 -38.62 -8.99 -8.90
N TYR A 21 -38.00 -7.82 -9.08
CA TYR A 21 -37.11 -7.60 -10.20
C TYR A 21 -36.09 -8.72 -10.09
N SER A 22 -36.34 -9.80 -10.82
CA SER A 22 -35.38 -10.83 -11.14
C SER A 22 -34.33 -10.14 -12.00
N CYS A 23 -33.49 -9.32 -11.38
CA CYS A 23 -32.30 -8.84 -12.05
C CYS A 23 -31.31 -9.99 -12.05
N LYS A 24 -31.48 -10.85 -13.05
CA LYS A 24 -30.72 -12.09 -13.17
C LYS A 24 -29.23 -11.84 -13.44
N ASP A 25 -28.85 -10.61 -13.81
CA ASP A 25 -27.46 -10.13 -13.92
C ASP A 25 -27.41 -8.58 -13.86
N CYS A 26 -27.67 -7.97 -12.70
CA CYS A 26 -27.48 -6.51 -12.50
C CYS A 26 -26.04 -6.14 -12.15
N SER A 27 -25.06 -6.87 -12.69
CA SER A 27 -23.66 -6.59 -12.40
C SER A 27 -23.16 -5.46 -13.29
N LYS A 28 -22.78 -4.32 -12.71
CA LYS A 28 -22.17 -3.23 -13.48
C LYS A 28 -20.67 -3.46 -13.54
N LYS A 29 -20.12 -3.47 -14.76
CA LYS A 29 -18.67 -3.43 -14.95
C LYS A 29 -18.18 -1.98 -14.90
N VAL A 30 -17.10 -1.77 -14.17
CA VAL A 30 -16.43 -0.48 -14.03
C VAL A 30 -14.99 -0.64 -14.55
N PRO A 31 -14.54 0.20 -15.50
CA PRO A 31 -13.17 0.15 -15.97
C PRO A 31 -12.23 0.63 -14.86
N CYS A 32 -11.21 -0.17 -14.58
CA CYS A 32 -10.10 0.16 -13.70
C CYS A 32 -8.84 0.40 -14.55
N PRO A 33 -8.23 1.60 -14.46
CA PRO A 33 -7.04 1.89 -15.23
C PRO A 33 -5.86 1.04 -14.75
N ALA A 34 -4.87 0.88 -15.63
CA ALA A 34 -3.58 0.31 -15.27
C ALA A 34 -2.88 1.17 -14.19
N TYR A 35 -1.81 0.63 -13.62
CA TYR A 35 -0.96 1.41 -12.71
C TYR A 35 -0.35 2.61 -13.43
N GLU A 36 -0.63 3.80 -12.92
CA GLU A 36 0.02 5.05 -13.29
C GLU A 36 -0.14 6.04 -12.12
N ASP A 37 0.97 6.45 -11.50
CA ASP A 37 0.93 7.44 -10.42
C ASP A 37 2.25 8.22 -10.30
N ALA A 38 2.25 9.44 -10.82
CA ALA A 38 3.43 10.31 -10.83
C ALA A 38 3.97 10.64 -9.43
N ILE A 39 3.13 10.63 -8.38
CA ILE A 39 3.59 10.92 -7.02
C ILE A 39 4.33 9.70 -6.46
N LEU A 40 3.77 8.50 -6.58
CA LEU A 40 4.45 7.27 -6.15
C LEU A 40 5.74 7.04 -6.95
N ASP A 41 5.71 7.24 -8.27
CA ASP A 41 6.88 7.08 -9.13
C ASP A 41 7.94 8.16 -8.86
N ALA A 42 7.55 9.40 -8.50
CA ALA A 42 8.51 10.41 -8.07
C ALA A 42 9.17 10.03 -6.74
N TRP A 43 8.43 9.53 -5.76
CA TRP A 43 9.03 9.13 -4.48
C TRP A 43 9.89 7.88 -4.57
N PHE A 44 9.50 6.91 -5.42
CA PHE A 44 10.17 5.62 -5.56
C PHE A 44 10.44 5.32 -7.05
N PRO A 45 11.40 6.03 -7.67
CA PRO A 45 11.69 5.92 -9.11
C PRO A 45 12.52 4.67 -9.41
N TYR A 46 11.99 3.50 -9.06
CA TYR A 46 12.64 2.23 -9.31
C TYR A 46 12.28 1.68 -10.68
N SER A 47 13.23 0.96 -11.28
CA SER A 47 13.06 0.29 -12.58
C SER A 47 13.29 -1.22 -12.46
N ASP A 48 12.82 -1.96 -13.47
CA ASP A 48 13.15 -3.37 -13.59
C ASP A 48 14.67 -3.55 -13.75
N GLN A 49 15.20 -4.65 -13.20
CA GLN A 49 16.63 -5.00 -13.21
C GLN A 49 17.55 -3.93 -12.59
N GLN A 50 17.03 -3.07 -11.72
CA GLN A 50 17.83 -2.06 -11.04
C GLN A 50 18.66 -2.65 -9.91
N GLN A 51 19.89 -2.18 -9.76
CA GLN A 51 20.70 -2.48 -8.58
C GLN A 51 20.64 -1.33 -7.57
N LEU A 52 20.37 -1.65 -6.30
CA LEU A 52 20.56 -0.74 -5.18
C LEU A 52 21.78 -1.19 -4.37
N VAL A 53 22.75 -0.30 -4.18
CA VAL A 53 23.95 -0.56 -3.39
C VAL A 53 23.95 0.36 -2.18
N PHE A 54 24.12 -0.22 -0.99
CA PHE A 54 24.26 0.51 0.26
C PHE A 54 25.61 0.19 0.87
N LYS A 55 26.27 1.20 1.43
CA LYS A 55 27.55 1.06 2.12
C LYS A 55 27.38 1.42 3.59
N SER A 56 27.86 0.56 4.49
CA SER A 56 27.89 0.84 5.91
C SER A 56 29.04 1.77 6.31
N ASN A 57 28.95 2.35 7.50
CA ASN A 57 30.07 3.04 8.15
C ASN A 57 31.30 2.13 8.39
N SER A 58 31.12 0.81 8.42
CA SER A 58 32.20 -0.19 8.51
C SER A 58 32.75 -0.63 7.14
N ASN A 59 32.43 0.09 6.06
CA ASN A 59 32.82 -0.22 4.68
C ASN A 59 32.30 -1.58 4.15
N SER A 60 31.25 -2.14 4.76
CA SER A 60 30.54 -3.29 4.21
C SER A 60 29.53 -2.83 3.16
N PHE A 61 29.21 -3.70 2.21
CA PHE A 61 28.22 -3.42 1.16
C PHE A 61 27.01 -4.34 1.30
N ASP A 62 25.82 -3.78 1.10
CA ASP A 62 24.59 -4.55 0.90
C ASP A 62 24.01 -4.19 -0.46
N THR A 63 23.70 -5.21 -1.25
CA THR A 63 23.30 -5.06 -2.66
C THR A 63 21.98 -5.78 -2.91
N PHE A 64 21.04 -5.05 -3.50
CA PHE A 64 19.73 -5.56 -3.88
C PHE A 64 19.54 -5.39 -5.38
N ASN A 65 19.50 -6.49 -6.11
CA ASN A 65 19.11 -6.49 -7.52
C ASN A 65 17.59 -6.66 -7.58
N LEU A 66 16.88 -5.62 -8.01
CA LEU A 66 15.44 -5.52 -8.05
C LEU A 66 14.91 -6.03 -9.38
N ASN A 67 13.84 -6.82 -9.32
CA ASN A 67 13.01 -7.15 -10.47
C ASN A 67 11.61 -6.59 -10.25
N LEU A 68 10.98 -6.13 -11.33
CA LEU A 68 9.54 -5.84 -11.36
C LEU A 68 8.80 -7.17 -11.18
N THR A 69 8.06 -7.30 -10.08
CA THR A 69 7.30 -8.52 -9.76
C THR A 69 5.81 -8.38 -9.98
N GLU A 70 5.32 -7.15 -10.08
CA GLU A 70 3.91 -6.86 -10.28
C GLU A 70 3.77 -5.50 -10.96
N LEU A 71 2.93 -5.45 -11.98
CA LEU A 71 2.45 -4.23 -12.60
C LEU A 71 1.01 -4.48 -13.03
N THR A 72 0.07 -3.78 -12.41
CA THR A 72 -1.35 -3.97 -12.72
C THR A 72 -1.69 -3.37 -14.08
N ASP A 73 -2.15 -4.21 -15.01
CA ASP A 73 -2.76 -3.79 -16.27
C ASP A 73 -4.19 -3.28 -16.06
N ALA A 74 -4.74 -2.59 -17.06
CA ALA A 74 -6.14 -2.15 -17.02
C ALA A 74 -7.07 -3.36 -17.00
N TYR A 75 -8.13 -3.30 -16.19
CA TYR A 75 -9.08 -4.40 -16.02
C TYR A 75 -10.51 -3.89 -15.77
N GLU A 76 -11.50 -4.78 -15.78
CA GLU A 76 -12.88 -4.45 -15.44
C GLU A 76 -13.24 -5.03 -14.07
N TYR A 77 -13.71 -4.19 -13.14
CA TYR A 77 -14.24 -4.62 -11.86
C TYR A 77 -15.76 -4.76 -11.92
N THR A 78 -16.29 -5.84 -11.37
CA THR A 78 -17.73 -6.11 -11.36
C THR A 78 -18.33 -5.71 -10.01
N THR A 79 -19.24 -4.74 -10.00
CA THR A 79 -19.96 -4.31 -8.80
C THR A 79 -21.32 -5.01 -8.68
N GLY A 80 -21.73 -5.32 -7.44
CA GLY A 80 -23.03 -5.93 -7.15
C GLY A 80 -24.21 -4.95 -7.34
N VAL A 81 -25.42 -5.52 -7.47
CA VAL A 81 -26.70 -4.86 -7.83
C VAL A 81 -27.05 -3.64 -6.97
N TYR A 82 -26.64 -3.61 -5.71
CA TYR A 82 -26.96 -2.54 -4.76
C TYR A 82 -25.81 -1.54 -4.54
N GLY A 83 -24.79 -1.52 -5.40
CA GLY A 83 -23.62 -0.65 -5.22
C GLY A 83 -22.78 -0.94 -3.96
N GLY A 84 -23.17 -1.93 -3.16
CA GLY A 84 -22.53 -2.29 -1.88
C GLY A 84 -21.28 -3.15 -2.00
N GLY A 85 -20.73 -3.33 -3.21
CA GLY A 85 -19.40 -3.89 -3.37
C GLY A 85 -18.38 -2.80 -3.10
N ASN A 86 -17.82 -2.77 -1.89
CA ASN A 86 -16.72 -1.88 -1.46
C ASN A 86 -15.39 -2.16 -2.23
N GLY A 87 -15.46 -2.48 -3.51
CA GLY A 87 -14.28 -2.69 -4.36
C GLY A 87 -14.00 -1.45 -5.16
N GLY A 88 -13.10 -0.63 -4.64
CA GLY A 88 -12.44 0.39 -5.45
C GLY A 88 -11.52 -0.25 -6.49
N CYS A 89 -11.11 0.53 -7.49
CA CYS A 89 -10.00 0.11 -8.35
C CYS A 89 -8.71 0.20 -7.55
N ASN A 90 -7.92 -0.87 -7.57
CA ASN A 90 -6.58 -0.87 -7.00
C ASN A 90 -5.59 -1.25 -8.09
N ALA A 91 -4.55 -0.44 -8.23
CA ALA A 91 -3.46 -0.70 -9.13
C ALA A 91 -2.15 -0.72 -8.34
N THR A 92 -1.32 -1.72 -8.64
CA THR A 92 -0.10 -2.01 -7.89
C THR A 92 1.10 -2.06 -8.84
N LYS A 93 2.23 -1.54 -8.36
CA LYS A 93 3.55 -1.73 -8.94
C LYS A 93 4.49 -2.20 -7.84
N SER A 94 5.06 -3.39 -7.99
CA SER A 94 5.92 -3.99 -6.96
C SER A 94 7.28 -4.36 -7.53
N PHE A 95 8.33 -4.09 -6.75
CA PHE A 95 9.68 -4.57 -7.01
C PHE A 95 10.15 -5.47 -5.87
N SER A 96 10.91 -6.51 -6.18
CA SER A 96 11.50 -7.39 -5.17
C SER A 96 12.94 -7.70 -5.50
N ALA A 97 13.77 -7.77 -4.47
CA ALA A 97 15.13 -8.22 -4.60
C ALA A 97 15.19 -9.71 -4.94
N THR A 98 16.13 -10.09 -5.81
CA THR A 98 16.46 -11.49 -6.10
C THR A 98 17.11 -12.19 -4.90
N LYS A 99 17.89 -11.44 -4.10
CA LYS A 99 18.44 -11.90 -2.81
C LYS A 99 17.30 -12.30 -1.88
N LYS A 100 17.40 -13.49 -1.29
CA LYS A 100 16.43 -14.02 -0.32
C LYS A 100 16.98 -13.95 1.11
N ASP A 101 16.08 -13.87 2.09
CA ASP A 101 16.41 -13.99 3.50
C ASP A 101 16.45 -15.46 3.95
N SER A 102 16.67 -15.70 5.25
CA SER A 102 16.75 -17.05 5.82
C SER A 102 15.42 -17.83 5.80
N LEU A 103 14.31 -17.17 5.47
CA LEU A 103 12.97 -17.77 5.34
C LEU A 103 12.54 -17.86 3.87
N ASN A 104 13.45 -17.63 2.92
CA ASN A 104 13.21 -17.64 1.48
C ASN A 104 12.27 -16.52 0.97
N TYR A 105 12.08 -15.45 1.75
CA TYR A 105 11.40 -14.23 1.29
C TYR A 105 12.40 -13.26 0.65
N PRO A 106 11.98 -12.38 -0.28
CA PRO A 106 12.85 -11.33 -0.80
C PRO A 106 13.45 -10.49 0.34
N ALA A 107 14.77 -10.33 0.34
CA ALA A 107 15.49 -9.53 1.33
C ALA A 107 15.14 -8.03 1.24
N PHE A 108 14.60 -7.59 0.11
CA PHE A 108 13.98 -6.29 -0.03
C PHE A 108 12.75 -6.40 -0.94
N ARG A 109 11.65 -5.72 -0.59
CA ARG A 109 10.49 -5.55 -1.46
C ARG A 109 9.92 -4.14 -1.26
N ILE A 110 9.43 -3.56 -2.33
CA ILE A 110 8.57 -2.38 -2.28
C ILE A 110 7.33 -2.63 -3.11
N SER A 111 6.16 -2.25 -2.60
CA SER A 111 4.87 -2.35 -3.29
C SER A 111 4.18 -1.00 -3.23
N LEU A 112 4.03 -0.36 -4.39
CA LEU A 112 3.37 0.91 -4.58
C LEU A 112 1.91 0.64 -4.95
N ASN A 113 0.97 1.12 -4.16
CA ASN A 113 -0.45 0.84 -4.33
C ASN A 113 -1.22 2.15 -4.48
N LYS A 114 -2.04 2.22 -5.54
CA LYS A 114 -2.96 3.32 -5.79
C LYS A 114 -4.37 2.76 -5.78
N GLY A 115 -5.16 3.17 -4.79
CA GLY A 115 -6.58 2.89 -4.71
C GLY A 115 -7.41 4.12 -5.02
N THR A 116 -8.62 3.93 -5.54
CA THR A 116 -9.69 4.93 -5.45
C THR A 116 -10.76 4.39 -4.51
N ASP A 117 -11.09 5.13 -3.47
CA ASP A 117 -12.31 4.84 -2.70
C ASP A 117 -13.51 5.30 -3.54
N LEU A 118 -14.60 4.54 -3.55
CA LEU A 118 -15.83 4.90 -4.28
C LEU A 118 -16.45 6.20 -3.74
N TYR A 119 -16.13 6.59 -2.50
CA TYR A 119 -16.64 7.81 -1.85
C TYR A 119 -15.68 9.01 -1.94
N SER A 120 -14.45 8.81 -2.43
CA SER A 120 -13.44 9.85 -2.55
C SER A 120 -12.89 9.92 -3.96
N THR A 121 -12.95 11.10 -4.57
CA THR A 121 -12.27 11.36 -5.84
C THR A 121 -10.75 11.43 -5.68
N ALA A 122 -10.24 11.60 -4.45
CA ALA A 122 -8.82 11.63 -4.18
C ALA A 122 -8.25 10.20 -4.13
N PRO A 123 -7.19 9.89 -4.91
CA PRO A 123 -6.54 8.58 -4.87
C PRO A 123 -5.83 8.38 -3.53
N VAL A 124 -6.00 7.18 -2.98
CA VAL A 124 -5.27 6.69 -1.81
C VAL A 124 -3.97 6.08 -2.30
N ARG A 125 -2.84 6.58 -1.79
CA ARG A 125 -1.49 6.12 -2.17
C ARG A 125 -0.82 5.46 -0.99
N ASN A 126 -0.67 4.14 -1.06
CA ASN A 126 -0.06 3.36 0.00
C ASN A 126 1.23 2.73 -0.50
N THR A 127 2.18 2.51 0.40
CA THR A 127 3.40 1.79 0.06
C THR A 127 3.77 0.83 1.16
N GLY A 128 3.98 -0.42 0.81
CA GLY A 128 4.61 -1.41 1.67
C GLY A 128 6.08 -1.54 1.33
N PHE A 129 6.95 -1.55 2.33
CA PHE A 129 8.37 -1.85 2.21
C PHE A 129 8.67 -3.05 3.10
N SER A 130 9.42 -4.02 2.60
CA SER A 130 10.06 -5.01 3.46
C SER A 130 11.57 -4.93 3.30
N PHE A 131 12.26 -4.89 4.43
CA PHE A 131 13.70 -5.07 4.55
C PHE A 131 13.94 -6.31 5.40
N TYR A 132 14.37 -7.38 4.77
CA TYR A 132 14.46 -8.70 5.38
C TYR A 132 13.11 -9.05 6.05
N LYS A 133 13.11 -9.21 7.37
CA LYS A 133 11.92 -9.58 8.16
C LYS A 133 11.10 -8.39 8.65
N LYS A 134 11.54 -7.15 8.35
CA LYS A 134 10.90 -5.93 8.84
C LYS A 134 10.03 -5.32 7.77
N PHE A 135 8.80 -4.99 8.11
CA PHE A 135 7.82 -4.43 7.20
C PHE A 135 7.37 -3.06 7.67
N PHE A 136 7.42 -2.11 6.74
CA PHE A 136 7.03 -0.72 6.90
C PHE A 136 5.86 -0.45 5.95
N SER A 137 4.87 0.32 6.37
CA SER A 137 3.73 0.71 5.56
C SER A 137 3.49 2.20 5.68
N GLY A 138 3.63 2.92 4.57
CA GLY A 138 3.20 4.31 4.44
C GLY A 138 1.80 4.39 3.84
N GLN A 139 0.99 5.31 4.33
CA GLN A 139 -0.35 5.59 3.79
C GLN A 139 -0.50 7.06 3.39
N ASN A 140 -1.32 7.27 2.36
CA ASN A 140 -1.64 8.58 1.78
C ASN A 140 -0.40 9.42 1.43
N LEU A 141 0.49 8.86 0.61
CA LEU A 141 1.65 9.60 0.08
C LEU A 141 1.20 10.85 -0.70
N GLY A 142 1.77 11.99 -0.36
CA GLY A 142 1.60 13.25 -1.09
C GLY A 142 2.93 13.88 -1.51
N GLU A 143 2.86 15.14 -1.94
CA GLU A 143 4.04 15.91 -2.37
C GLU A 143 5.11 16.06 -1.27
N GLY A 144 4.70 16.09 -0.01
CA GLY A 144 5.56 16.26 1.16
C GLY A 144 5.89 14.98 1.95
N GLY A 145 5.45 13.80 1.47
CA GLY A 145 5.67 12.50 2.13
C GLY A 145 4.36 11.82 2.52
N PHE A 146 4.47 10.72 3.26
CA PHE A 146 3.32 10.02 3.82
C PHE A 146 2.74 10.81 5.00
N SER A 147 1.41 10.85 5.10
CA SER A 147 0.74 11.43 6.27
C SER A 147 0.72 10.47 7.46
N ASN A 148 0.63 9.16 7.20
CA ASN A 148 0.63 8.12 8.22
C ASN A 148 1.65 7.04 7.87
N PHE A 149 2.31 6.51 8.89
CA PHE A 149 3.30 5.46 8.74
C PHE A 149 3.15 4.43 9.86
N SER A 150 3.17 3.14 9.52
CA SER A 150 3.07 2.02 10.46
C SER A 150 4.10 0.94 10.15
N VAL A 151 4.41 0.09 11.12
CA VAL A 151 5.14 -1.18 10.97
C VAL A 151 4.18 -2.24 11.47
N LEU A 152 4.29 -3.48 10.99
CA LEU A 152 3.38 -4.57 11.40
C LEU A 152 3.42 -4.88 12.91
N THR A 153 4.41 -4.34 13.64
CA THR A 153 4.50 -4.40 15.10
C THR A 153 3.70 -3.26 15.71
N GLU A 154 3.04 -3.49 16.85
CA GLU A 154 2.14 -2.56 17.58
C GLU A 154 2.77 -1.21 18.03
N TYR A 155 3.98 -0.89 17.58
CA TYR A 155 4.73 0.28 17.98
C TYR A 155 4.48 1.45 17.05
N ASN A 156 4.19 2.62 17.65
CA ASN A 156 4.04 3.87 16.94
C ASN A 156 5.35 4.25 16.21
N ILE A 157 5.21 4.67 14.96
CA ILE A 157 6.32 5.25 14.19
C ILE A 157 6.18 6.75 14.21
N ILE A 158 7.31 7.42 14.40
CA ILE A 158 7.38 8.87 14.30
C ILE A 158 7.95 9.19 12.92
N PRO A 159 7.11 9.48 11.90
CA PRO A 159 7.63 10.00 10.66
C PRO A 159 8.25 11.37 10.91
N GLN A 160 9.48 11.58 10.45
CA GLN A 160 10.16 12.87 10.49
C GLN A 160 10.38 13.36 9.07
N THR A 161 9.97 14.59 8.77
CA THR A 161 10.14 15.22 7.46
C THR A 161 11.19 16.33 7.53
N PHE A 162 12.06 16.36 6.53
CA PHE A 162 13.13 17.34 6.38
C PHE A 162 12.98 18.02 5.02
N THR A 163 13.02 19.35 4.97
CA THR A 163 13.02 20.08 3.70
C THR A 163 14.29 19.78 2.90
N ASN A 164 15.42 19.67 3.58
CA ASN A 164 16.71 19.29 3.02
C ASN A 164 17.44 18.38 4.01
N TYR A 165 18.10 17.34 3.50
CA TYR A 165 18.91 16.42 4.31
C TYR A 165 20.22 16.11 3.58
N SER A 166 21.35 16.35 4.24
CA SER A 166 22.67 16.05 3.66
C SER A 166 23.14 14.70 4.14
N LEU A 167 23.50 13.82 3.20
CA LEU A 167 24.05 12.50 3.51
C LEU A 167 25.19 12.18 2.55
N ASN A 168 26.36 11.89 3.10
CA ASN A 168 27.60 11.64 2.34
C ASN A 168 27.95 12.75 1.33
N GLY A 169 27.75 14.01 1.71
CA GLY A 169 28.02 15.18 0.85
C GLY A 169 26.97 15.44 -0.23
N ILE A 170 25.94 14.60 -0.36
CA ILE A 170 24.82 14.79 -1.28
C ILE A 170 23.66 15.45 -0.52
N LEU A 171 23.12 16.54 -1.07
CA LEU A 171 21.95 17.22 -0.53
C LEU A 171 20.67 16.65 -1.17
N TYR A 172 19.82 16.06 -0.35
CA TYR A 172 18.53 15.52 -0.77
C TYR A 172 17.40 16.50 -0.39
N PRO A 173 16.57 16.94 -1.36
CA PRO A 173 15.38 17.72 -1.07
C PRO A 173 14.22 16.80 -0.65
N ILE A 174 13.37 17.29 0.25
CA ILE A 174 12.13 16.64 0.72
C ILE A 174 12.40 15.18 1.12
N VAL A 175 12.91 15.01 2.33
CA VAL A 175 13.28 13.71 2.89
C VAL A 175 12.30 13.36 3.99
N GLN A 176 11.92 12.10 4.05
CA GLN A 176 11.17 11.56 5.18
C GLN A 176 11.91 10.34 5.74
N SER A 177 11.86 10.19 7.06
CA SER A 177 12.35 9.00 7.73
C SER A 177 11.24 8.38 8.56
N ALA A 178 11.27 7.05 8.66
CA ALA A 178 10.36 6.27 9.47
C ALA A 178 11.20 5.33 10.34
N SER A 179 11.03 5.40 11.66
CA SER A 179 11.77 4.59 12.62
C SER A 179 10.84 3.93 13.63
N THR A 180 11.14 2.67 13.96
CA THR A 180 10.56 1.96 15.10
C THR A 180 11.32 2.34 16.38
N ASP A 181 10.62 2.46 17.50
CA ASP A 181 11.26 2.68 18.80
C ASP A 181 11.98 1.40 19.27
N THR A 182 13.31 1.41 19.23
CA THR A 182 14.14 0.27 19.60
C THR A 182 14.17 -0.02 21.09
N SER A 183 13.68 0.89 21.94
CA SER A 183 13.50 0.61 23.36
C SER A 183 12.31 -0.32 23.62
N LEU A 184 11.35 -0.34 22.69
CA LEU A 184 10.16 -1.19 22.74
C LEU A 184 10.29 -2.42 21.83
N ASP A 185 10.94 -2.28 20.67
CA ASP A 185 11.27 -3.37 19.75
C ASP A 185 12.79 -3.56 19.62
N ASN A 186 13.35 -4.48 20.41
CA ASN A 186 14.79 -4.76 20.41
C ASN A 186 15.20 -5.82 19.37
N SER A 187 14.29 -6.25 18.48
CA SER A 187 14.61 -7.30 17.52
C SER A 187 15.64 -6.85 16.49
N ALA A 188 16.45 -7.79 16.02
CA ALA A 188 17.49 -7.52 15.04
C ALA A 188 16.89 -7.25 13.65
N GLY A 189 17.46 -6.30 12.91
CA GLY A 189 17.06 -5.93 11.56
C GLY A 189 16.96 -4.43 11.35
N VAL A 190 16.42 -4.03 10.19
CA VAL A 190 16.21 -2.62 9.86
C VAL A 190 15.11 -2.03 10.75
N TYR A 191 15.43 -1.00 11.52
CA TYR A 191 14.46 -0.30 12.37
C TYR A 191 14.12 1.09 11.84
N LYS A 192 14.98 1.67 10.99
CA LYS A 192 14.77 2.99 10.39
C LYS A 192 15.07 2.97 8.90
N ILE A 193 14.19 3.61 8.14
CA ILE A 193 14.39 3.87 6.72
C ILE A 193 14.37 5.39 6.48
N ILE A 194 15.18 5.86 5.53
CA ILE A 194 15.27 7.25 5.10
C ILE A 194 15.11 7.26 3.59
N TYR A 195 14.15 8.03 3.09
CA TYR A 195 13.84 8.13 1.67
C TYR A 195 13.60 9.58 1.27
N ALA A 196 13.92 9.88 0.01
CA ALA A 196 13.82 11.22 -0.54
C ALA A 196 13.09 11.19 -1.88
N LYS A 197 12.31 12.24 -2.12
CA LYS A 197 11.59 12.40 -3.38
C LYS A 197 12.59 12.47 -4.55
N ASN A 198 12.32 11.71 -5.61
CA ASN A 198 13.16 11.47 -6.79
C ASN A 198 14.41 10.59 -6.56
N TYR A 199 14.60 10.03 -5.36
CA TYR A 199 15.77 9.19 -5.06
C TYR A 199 15.40 7.81 -4.50
N GLY A 200 14.16 7.62 -4.05
CA GLY A 200 13.76 6.41 -3.34
C GLY A 200 14.37 6.37 -1.95
N ILE A 201 14.71 5.16 -1.49
CA ILE A 201 15.40 4.95 -0.22
C ILE A 201 16.86 5.36 -0.39
N ILE A 202 17.30 6.30 0.44
CA ILE A 202 18.66 6.84 0.42
C ILE A 202 19.52 6.30 1.56
N ALA A 203 18.90 5.78 2.62
CA ALA A 203 19.59 5.11 3.72
C ALA A 203 18.65 4.27 4.58
N TYR A 204 19.24 3.40 5.38
CA TYR A 204 18.55 2.70 6.46
C TYR A 204 19.50 2.46 7.65
N GLU A 205 18.94 2.23 8.83
CA GLU A 205 19.71 1.85 10.03
C GLU A 205 19.24 0.49 10.56
N SER A 206 20.19 -0.34 11.00
CA SER A 206 19.92 -1.66 11.55
C SER A 206 20.23 -1.76 13.05
N ASN A 207 19.41 -2.53 13.75
CA ASN A 207 19.54 -2.91 15.15
C ASN A 207 20.01 -4.39 15.24
N PRO A 208 20.83 -4.79 16.22
CA PRO A 208 21.56 -3.95 17.17
C PRO A 208 22.69 -3.13 16.53
N GLY A 209 23.11 -2.07 17.22
CA GLY A 209 24.32 -1.30 16.89
C GLY A 209 24.12 -0.05 16.04
N ALA A 210 22.89 0.29 15.66
CA ALA A 210 22.55 1.50 14.90
C ALA A 210 23.45 1.70 13.67
N VAL A 211 23.76 0.61 12.96
CA VAL A 211 24.64 0.64 11.80
C VAL A 211 23.91 1.35 10.67
N LEU A 212 24.44 2.51 10.24
CA LEU A 212 23.92 3.30 9.14
C LEU A 212 24.44 2.76 7.81
N TRP A 213 23.52 2.51 6.89
CA TRP A 213 23.75 2.07 5.52
C TRP A 213 23.29 3.15 4.56
N ILE A 214 24.20 3.69 3.75
CA ILE A 214 23.97 4.83 2.85
C ILE A 214 23.98 4.34 1.40
N LYS A 215 22.96 4.69 0.63
CA LYS A 215 22.90 4.41 -0.80
C LYS A 215 24.09 5.06 -1.52
N GLN A 216 24.78 4.30 -2.36
CA GLN A 216 25.92 4.76 -3.16
C GLN A 216 25.46 5.28 -4.53
#